data_AF-A0A8I1QDN1-F1
#
_entry.id   AF-A0A8I1QDN1-F1
#
_cell.length_a   1.000
_cell.length_b   1.000
_cell.length_c   1.000
_cell.angle_alpha   90.00
_cell.angle_beta   90.00
_cell.angle_gamma   90.00
#
_symmetry.space_group_name_H-M   'P 1'
#
loop_
_entity.id
_entity.type
_entity.pdbx_description
1 polymer ?
#
loop_
_entity_poly.entity_id
_entity_poly.type
_entity_poly.pdbx_seq_one_letter_code
_entity_poly.pdbx_strand_id
1 'polypeptide(L)' 'MSDTDLTARIVTLETTIAFQDQAIEELNAALALHFKEIEALKRELHNLGSQLRDVEAHPALAPAVEPPPPHY' A
#
# COMPACT_ATOMS: atom_id res chain seq x y z
N MET A 1 24.45 8.17 44.41
CA MET A 1 23.67 8.95 43.41
C MET A 1 22.91 10.01 44.20
N SER A 2 23.02 11.27 43.84
CA SER A 2 22.29 12.35 44.51
C SER A 2 20.86 12.43 43.97
N ASP A 3 19.91 12.96 44.75
CA ASP A 3 18.53 13.17 44.29
C ASP A 3 18.46 14.03 43.01
N THR A 4 19.44 14.91 42.81
CA THR A 4 19.59 15.71 41.59
C THR A 4 19.86 14.85 40.35
N ASP A 5 20.69 13.82 40.47
CA ASP A 5 21.02 12.89 39.37
C ASP A 5 19.79 12.03 39.00
N LEU A 6 19.05 11.56 40.01
CA LEU A 6 17.79 10.86 39.83
C LEU A 6 16.73 11.74 39.13
N THR A 7 16.61 13.00 39.55
CA THR A 7 15.68 13.96 38.93
C THR A 7 16.03 14.24 37.47
N ALA A 8 17.31 14.44 37.15
CA ALA A 8 17.77 14.67 35.78
C ALA A 8 17.46 13.46 34.87
N ARG A 9 17.66 12.24 35.39
CA ARG A 9 17.33 11.01 34.65
C ARG A 9 15.83 10.86 34.42
N ILE A 10 14.99 11.20 35.40
CA ILE A 10 13.53 11.20 35.25
C ILE A 10 13.10 12.16 34.14
N VAL A 11 13.56 13.41 34.18
CA VAL A 11 13.22 14.42 33.15
C VAL A 11 13.63 13.94 31.75
N THR A 12 14.79 13.30 31.63
CA THR A 12 15.26 12.74 30.36
C THR A 12 14.34 11.63 29.86
N LEU A 13 13.93 10.73 30.76
CA LEU A 13 13.01 9.64 30.43
C LEU A 13 11.63 10.17 30.03
N GLU A 14 11.07 11.13 30.77
CA GLU A 14 9.77 11.73 30.46
C GLU A 14 9.78 12.45 29.11
N THR A 15 10.85 13.21 28.83
CA THR A 15 11.04 13.86 27.53
C THR A 15 11.14 12.82 26.40
N THR A 16 11.89 11.74 26.64
CA THR A 16 12.04 10.65 25.66
C THR A 16 10.72 9.94 25.40
N ILE A 17 9.93 9.67 26.44
CA ILE A 17 8.62 9.05 26.33
C ILE A 17 7.68 9.93 25.50
N ALA A 18 7.63 11.25 25.78
CA ALA A 18 6.79 12.16 25.02
C ALA A 18 7.13 12.17 23.52
N PHE A 19 8.42 12.14 23.16
CA PHE A 19 8.83 12.01 21.76
C PHE A 19 8.47 10.66 21.14
N GLN A 20 8.58 9.57 21.91
CA GLN A 20 8.21 8.24 21.43
C GLN A 20 6.70 8.11 21.21
N ASP A 21 5.88 8.67 22.10
CA ASP A 21 4.42 8.69 21.95
C ASP A 21 4.02 9.40 20.65
N GLN A 22 4.60 10.57 20.39
CA GLN A 22 4.38 11.29 19.13
C GLN A 22 4.82 10.46 17.92
N ALA A 23 5.99 9.84 17.96
CA ALA A 23 6.48 9.01 16.86
C ALA A 23 5.56 7.79 16.60
N ILE A 24 5.00 7.19 17.66
CA ILE A 24 4.06 6.07 17.53
C ILE A 24 2.75 6.53 16.87
N GLU A 25 2.23 7.71 17.23
CA GLU A 25 1.04 8.27 16.59
C GLU A 25 1.26 8.53 15.10
N GLU A 26 2.39 9.13 14.74
CA GLU A 26 2.77 9.38 13.35
C GLU A 26 2.90 8.08 12.55
N LEU A 27 3.55 7.06 13.11
CA LEU A 27 3.70 5.75 12.48
C LEU A 27 2.35 5.05 12.30
N ASN A 28 1.45 5.13 13.29
CA ASN A 28 0.11 4.56 13.18
C ASN A 28 -0.71 5.24 12.08
N ALA A 29 -0.61 6.57 11.96
CA ALA A 29 -1.28 7.31 10.89
C ALA A 29 -0.76 6.91 9.50
N ALA A 30 0.56 6.78 9.35
CA ALA A 30 1.18 6.32 8.11
C ALA A 30 0.75 4.88 7.76
N LEU A 31 0.73 3.99 8.74
CA LEU A 31 0.29 2.61 8.55
C LEU A 31 -1.17 2.53 8.11
N ALA A 32 -2.06 3.33 8.71
CA ALA A 32 -3.46 3.40 8.32
C ALA A 32 -3.64 3.91 6.87
N LEU A 33 -2.80 4.85 6.43
CA LEU A 33 -2.79 5.32 5.04
C LEU A 33 -2.37 4.20 4.08
N HIS A 34 -1.26 3.51 4.38
CA HIS A 34 -0.77 2.42 3.55
C HIS A 34 -1.76 1.25 3.45
N PHE A 35 -2.49 0.93 4.53
CA PHE A 35 -3.56 -0.07 4.45
C PHE A 35 -4.64 0.33 3.45
N LYS A 36 -5.05 1.60 3.42
CA LYS A 36 -6.04 2.08 2.44
C LYS A 36 -5.52 1.98 1.00
N GLU A 37 -4.25 2.31 0.78
CA GLU A 37 -3.59 2.20 -0.53
C GLU A 37 -3.53 0.75 -1.00
N ILE A 38 -3.11 -0.18 -0.12
CA ILE A 38 -3.07 -1.62 -0.41
C ILE A 38 -4.46 -2.13 -0.78
N GLU A 39 -5.49 -1.74 -0.02
CA GLU A 39 -6.87 -2.15 -0.32
C GLU A 39 -7.36 -1.57 -1.66
N ALA A 40 -6.94 -0.36 -2.04
CA ALA A 40 -7.23 0.19 -3.37
C ALA A 40 -6.56 -0.62 -4.47
N LEU A 41 -5.26 -0.91 -4.34
CA LEU A 41 -4.50 -1.70 -5.31
C LEU A 41 -5.07 -3.11 -5.46
N LYS A 42 -5.48 -3.77 -4.36
CA LYS A 42 -6.13 -5.09 -4.41
C LYS A 42 -7.43 -5.05 -5.22
N ARG A 43 -8.25 -4.00 -5.07
CA ARG A 43 -9.48 -3.84 -5.86
C ARG A 43 -9.18 -3.64 -7.34
N GLU A 44 -8.18 -2.83 -7.67
CA GLU A 44 -7.76 -2.62 -9.06
C GLU A 44 -7.26 -3.92 -9.71
N LEU A 45 -6.43 -4.70 -9.00
CA LEU A 45 -5.97 -5.99 -9.47
C LEU A 45 -7.12 -6.99 -9.68
N HIS A 46 -8.09 -7.02 -8.77
CA HIS A 46 -9.28 -7.86 -8.94
C HIS A 46 -10.08 -7.47 -10.19
N ASN A 47 -10.27 -6.16 -10.41
CA ASN A 47 -10.99 -5.65 -11.58
C ASN A 47 -10.26 -5.99 -12.88
N LEU A 48 -8.94 -5.80 -12.92
CA LEU A 48 -8.12 -6.18 -14.07
C LEU A 48 -8.20 -7.68 -14.36
N GLY A 49 -8.15 -8.51 -13.32
CA GLY A 49 -8.33 -9.95 -13.44
C GLY A 49 -9.72 -10.33 -13.97
N SER A 50 -10.76 -9.58 -13.62
CA SER A 50 -12.10 -9.77 -14.20
C SER A 50 -12.14 -9.41 -15.68
N GLN A 51 -11.60 -8.24 -16.05
CA GLN A 51 -11.55 -7.80 -17.45
C GLN A 51 -10.78 -8.79 -18.32
N LEU A 52 -9.67 -9.34 -17.81
CA LEU A 52 -8.89 -10.34 -18.54
C LEU A 52 -9.71 -11.61 -18.80
N ARG A 53 -10.44 -12.13 -17.79
CA ARG A 53 -11.32 -13.28 -17.97
C ARG A 53 -12.45 -13.01 -18.96
N ASP A 54 -13.01 -11.80 -18.94
CA ASP A 54 -14.08 -11.42 -19.87
C ASP A 54 -13.60 -11.40 -21.33
N VAL A 55 -12.36 -10.95 -21.56
CA VAL A 55 -11.69 -11.00 -22.87
C VAL A 55 -11.41 -12.45 -23.29
N GLU A 56 -10.87 -13.28 -22.40
CA GLU A 56 -10.61 -14.71 -22.65
C GLU A 56 -11.91 -15.49 -22.96
N ALA A 57 -13.03 -15.12 -22.34
CA ALA A 57 -14.33 -15.74 -22.57
C ALA A 57 -15.00 -15.34 -23.90
N HIS A 58 -14.56 -14.24 -24.53
CA HIS A 58 -15.12 -13.74 -25.79
C HIS A 58 -14.05 -13.58 -26.91
N PRO A 59 -13.37 -14.67 -27.33
CA PRO A 59 -12.36 -14.61 -28.38
C PRO A 59 -12.92 -14.23 -29.76
N ALA A 60 -14.24 -14.31 -29.95
CA ALA A 60 -14.93 -13.93 -31.19
C ALA A 60 -14.95 -12.40 -31.46
N LEU A 61 -14.54 -11.57 -30.49
CA LEU A 61 -14.33 -10.12 -30.66
C LEU A 61 -12.86 -9.77 -30.96
N ALA A 62 -11.96 -10.76 -31.02
CA ALA A 62 -10.60 -10.54 -31.48
C ALA A 62 -10.63 -10.01 -32.93
N PRO A 63 -9.84 -8.97 -33.28
CA PRO A 63 -9.80 -8.47 -34.65
C PRO A 63 -9.47 -9.62 -35.58
N ALA A 64 -10.36 -9.87 -36.55
CA ALA A 64 -10.19 -10.93 -37.52
C ALA A 64 -8.85 -10.71 -38.25
N VAL A 65 -7.95 -11.69 -38.13
CA VAL A 65 -6.73 -11.73 -38.93
C VAL A 65 -7.18 -11.99 -40.36
N GLU A 66 -7.19 -10.95 -41.20
CA GLU A 66 -7.45 -11.14 -42.63
C GLU A 66 -6.37 -12.07 -43.22
N PRO A 67 -6.76 -13.14 -43.93
CA PRO A 67 -5.78 -14.02 -44.54
C PRO A 67 -4.92 -13.25 -45.56
N PRO A 68 -3.63 -13.58 -45.69
CA PRO A 68 -2.73 -12.88 -46.61
C PRO A 68 -3.24 -12.99 -48.05
N PRO A 69 -3.09 -11.93 -48.87
CA PRO A 69 -3.66 -11.88 -50.21
C PRO A 69 -3.08 -12.98 -51.11
N PRO A 70 -3.89 -13.58 -52.02
CA PRO A 70 -3.41 -14.58 -52.94
C PRO A 70 -2.39 -13.97 -53.90
N HIS A 71 -1.21 -14.57 -53.99
CA HIS A 71 -0.24 -14.25 -55.04
C HIS A 71 -0.66 -14.94 -56.34
N TYR A 72 -1.03 -14.14 -57.35
CA TYR A 72 -1.29 -14.56 -58.74
C TYR A 72 -0.03 -14.41 -59.60
#